data_AF-A0A377TUS1-F1
#
_entry.id   AF-A0A377TUS1-F1
#
_cell.length_a   1.000
_cell.length_b   1.000
_cell.length_c   1.000
_cell.angle_alpha   90.00
_cell.angle_beta   90.00
_cell.angle_gamma   90.00
#
_symmetry.space_group_name_H-M   'P 1'
#
loop_
_entity.id
_entity.type
_entity.pdbx_description
1 polymer ?
#
loop_
_entity_poly.entity_id
_entity_poly.type
_entity_poly.pdbx_seq_one_letter_code
_entity_poly.pdbx_strand_id
1 'polypeptide(L)'
;MGNYPASSDFRAPEGFQWLRHFEMHLPFTATLTIHFPADARLVIMNAASPVSSRVTRMFAPIARNFDLHVPVEDVHAVQPAGI
;
A
#
# COMPACT_ATOMS: atom_id res chain seq x y z
N MET A 1 -11.82 8.62 3.97
CA MET A 1 -11.22 7.41 3.38
C MET A 1 -11.01 6.40 4.50
N GLY A 2 -11.68 5.25 4.46
CA GLY A 2 -11.38 4.12 5.35
C GLY A 2 -10.10 3.43 4.91
N ASN A 3 -9.32 2.88 5.85
CA ASN A 3 -8.13 2.08 5.51
C ASN A 3 -8.49 0.64 5.11
N TYR A 4 -9.74 0.23 5.33
CA TYR A 4 -10.27 -1.01 4.78
C TYR A 4 -10.87 -0.76 3.39
N PRO A 5 -10.91 -1.79 2.52
CA PRO A 5 -11.63 -1.71 1.24
C PRO A 5 -13.07 -1.23 1.44
N ALA A 6 -13.60 -0.45 0.49
CA ALA A 6 -14.97 0.04 0.57
C ALA A 6 -16.01 -1.10 0.66
N SER A 7 -15.68 -2.28 0.16
CA SER A 7 -16.51 -3.49 0.20
C SER A 7 -16.38 -4.31 1.49
N SER A 8 -15.51 -3.93 2.43
CA SER A 8 -15.30 -4.72 3.64
C SER A 8 -16.25 -4.30 4.76
N ASP A 9 -16.81 -5.29 5.46
CA ASP A 9 -17.55 -5.06 6.71
C ASP A 9 -16.64 -4.82 7.93
N PHE A 10 -15.32 -4.88 7.74
CA PHE A 10 -14.35 -4.67 8.80
C PHE A 10 -14.40 -3.23 9.32
N ARG A 11 -14.52 -3.11 10.64
CA ARG A 11 -14.40 -1.86 11.38
C ARG A 11 -13.23 -1.97 12.34
N ALA A 12 -12.48 -0.88 12.47
CA ALA A 12 -11.48 -0.82 13.52
C ALA A 12 -12.17 -0.89 14.90
N PRO A 13 -11.52 -1.52 15.89
CA PRO A 13 -12.00 -1.50 17.27
C PRO A 13 -12.24 -0.07 17.76
N GLU A 14 -13.16 0.08 18.71
CA GLU A 14 -13.40 1.37 19.35
C GLU A 14 -12.09 1.91 19.95
N GLY A 15 -11.81 3.20 19.71
CA GLY A 15 -10.59 3.85 20.19
C GLY A 15 -9.30 3.48 19.45
N PHE A 16 -9.34 2.66 18.39
CA PHE A 16 -8.13 2.33 17.62
C PHE A 16 -7.55 3.57 16.94
N GLN A 17 -6.27 3.84 17.21
CA GLN A 17 -5.55 4.94 16.59
C GLN A 17 -4.85 4.46 15.31
N TRP A 18 -5.19 5.10 14.20
CA TRP A 18 -4.58 4.79 12.92
C TRP A 18 -3.18 5.38 12.81
N LEU A 19 -2.19 4.51 12.67
CA LEU A 19 -0.82 4.91 12.39
C LEU A 19 -0.51 4.71 10.90
N ARG A 20 -0.06 5.79 10.26
CA ARG A 20 0.57 5.77 8.94
C ARG A 20 2.01 6.20 9.10
N HIS A 21 2.94 5.29 8.89
CA HIS A 21 4.37 5.56 8.97
C HIS A 21 4.93 5.79 7.56
N PHE A 22 5.49 6.97 7.33
CA PHE A 22 6.11 7.36 6.08
C PHE A 22 7.62 7.40 6.24
N GLU A 23 8.34 6.65 5.40
CA GLU A 23 9.80 6.62 5.40
C GLU A 23 10.31 6.95 4.00
N MET A 24 11.23 7.92 3.90
CA MET A 24 11.85 8.30 2.64
C MET A 24 13.25 7.73 2.53
N HIS A 25 13.47 7.00 1.44
CA HIS A 25 14.76 6.48 1.02
C HIS A 25 15.21 7.30 -0.18
N LEU A 26 15.92 8.39 0.11
CA LEU A 26 16.36 9.34 -0.90
C LEU A 26 17.27 8.66 -1.93
N PRO A 27 17.23 9.08 -3.21
CA PRO A 27 16.48 10.25 -3.70
C PRO A 27 15.04 9.97 -4.16
N PHE A 28 14.67 8.72 -4.45
CA PHE A 28 13.47 8.43 -5.25
C PHE A 28 12.57 7.33 -4.71
N THR A 29 12.74 6.92 -3.47
CA THR A 29 11.93 5.87 -2.87
C THR A 29 11.25 6.35 -1.60
N ALA A 30 10.00 5.99 -1.42
CA ALA A 30 9.25 6.24 -0.19
C ALA A 30 8.39 5.04 0.15
N THR A 31 8.26 4.73 1.43
CA THR A 31 7.44 3.64 1.93
C THR A 31 6.34 4.21 2.81
N LEU A 32 5.10 3.82 2.54
CA LEU A 32 3.94 4.05 3.40
C LEU A 32 3.57 2.73 4.06
N THR A 33 3.69 2.67 5.38
CA THR A 33 3.17 1.55 6.20
C THR A 33 1.89 1.98 6.89
N ILE A 34 0.81 1.22 6.69
CA ILE A 34 -0.46 1.37 7.40
C ILE A 34 -0.55 0.25 8.44
N HIS A 35 -0.70 0.62 9.70
CA HIS A 35 -0.88 -0.33 10.80
C HIS A 35 -2.37 -0.56 11.06
N PHE A 36 -2.77 -1.82 10.99
CA PHE A 36 -4.11 -2.32 11.33
C PHE A 36 -4.09 -2.98 12.73
N PRO A 37 -5.27 -3.29 13.30
CA PRO A 37 -5.35 -4.09 14.52
C PRO A 37 -4.65 -5.45 14.38
N ALA A 38 -4.32 -6.07 15.52
CA ALA A 38 -3.69 -7.39 15.58
C ALA A 38 -2.39 -7.51 14.75
N ASP A 39 -1.57 -6.46 14.77
CA ASP A 39 -0.28 -6.38 14.06
C ASP A 39 -0.34 -6.58 12.53
N ALA A 40 -1.54 -6.47 11.95
CA ALA A 40 -1.70 -6.48 10.50
C ALA A 40 -1.11 -5.19 9.89
N ARG A 41 -0.47 -5.32 8.73
CA ARG A 41 0.27 -4.26 8.05
C ARG A 41 0.04 -4.31 6.55
N LEU A 42 -0.17 -3.14 5.96
CA LEU A 42 -0.08 -2.91 4.52
C LEU A 42 1.07 -1.95 4.27
N VAL A 43 2.01 -2.38 3.43
CA VAL A 43 3.18 -1.60 3.07
C VAL A 43 3.12 -1.32 1.58
N ILE A 44 3.17 -0.04 1.20
CA ILE A 44 3.20 0.42 -0.17
C ILE A 44 4.53 1.13 -0.37
N MET A 45 5.39 0.59 -1.22
CA MET A 45 6.62 1.26 -1.61
C MET A 45 6.41 1.95 -2.95
N ASN A 46 6.77 3.21 -3.01
CA ASN A 46 6.74 4.07 -4.19
C ASN A 46 8.19 4.33 -4.60
N ALA A 47 8.63 3.74 -5.71
CA ALA A 47 9.98 3.89 -6.23
C ALA A 47 9.93 4.53 -7.63
N ALA A 48 10.32 5.79 -7.71
CA ALA A 48 10.45 6.50 -8.97
C ALA A 48 11.80 6.19 -9.62
N SER A 49 11.78 5.82 -10.90
CA SER A 49 12.96 5.56 -11.71
C SER A 49 13.00 6.56 -12.87
N PRO A 50 13.85 7.60 -12.79
CA PRO A 50 14.04 8.53 -13.90
C PRO A 50 14.61 7.79 -15.12
N VAL A 51 13.87 7.78 -16.23
CA VAL A 51 14.30 7.16 -17.49
C VAL A 51 14.93 8.22 -18.41
N SER A 52 14.43 9.45 -18.36
CA SER A 52 14.99 10.62 -19.05
C SER A 52 14.59 11.92 -18.33
N SER A 53 14.99 13.08 -18.85
CA SER A 53 14.57 14.38 -18.30
C SER A 53 13.06 14.64 -18.34
N ARG A 54 12.30 13.84 -19.09
CA ARG A 54 10.84 14.00 -19.27
C ARG A 54 10.04 12.74 -18.93
N VAL A 55 10.71 11.65 -18.53
CA VAL A 55 10.06 10.35 -18.30
C VAL A 55 10.54 9.76 -16.98
N THR A 56 9.59 9.44 -16.12
CA THR A 56 9.80 8.68 -14.89
C THR A 56 8.94 7.43 -14.94
N ARG A 57 9.56 6.28 -14.73
CA ARG A 57 8.84 5.02 -14.53
C ARG A 57 8.58 4.84 -13.04
N MET A 58 7.33 4.62 -12.68
CA MET A 58 6.94 4.38 -11.30
C MET A 58 6.85 2.87 -11.03
N PHE A 59 7.48 2.43 -9.95
CA PHE A 59 7.26 1.10 -9.39
C PHE A 59 6.52 1.24 -8.07
N ALA A 60 5.42 0.51 -7.89
CA ALA A 60 4.60 0.55 -6.69
C ALA A 60 4.41 -0.84 -6.04
N PRO A 61 5.45 -1.50 -5.50
CA PRO A 61 5.27 -2.78 -4.80
C PRO A 61 4.36 -2.62 -3.58
N ILE A 62 3.46 -3.58 -3.41
CA ILE A 62 2.52 -3.65 -2.28
C ILE A 62 2.74 -4.97 -1.57
N ALA A 63 2.91 -4.92 -0.24
CA ALA A 63 3.05 -6.08 0.61
C ALA A 63 2.05 -6.01 1.79
N ARG A 64 1.50 -7.15 2.16
CA ARG A 64 0.60 -7.29 3.32
C ARG A 64 0.88 -8.61 4.04
N ASN A 65 0.64 -8.64 5.36
CA ASN A 65 0.78 -9.84 6.19
C ASN A 65 -0.57 -10.46 6.60
N PHE A 66 -1.66 -10.06 5.95
CA PHE A 66 -3.01 -10.56 6.13
C PHE A 66 -3.58 -11.00 4.79
N ASP A 67 -4.74 -11.67 4.79
CA ASP A 67 -5.38 -12.23 3.59
C ASP A 67 -4.46 -13.18 2.80
N LEU A 68 -3.59 -13.92 3.50
CA LEU A 68 -2.62 -14.84 2.89
C LEU A 68 -3.27 -16.06 2.21
N HIS A 69 -4.58 -16.23 2.39
CA HIS A 69 -5.39 -17.27 1.75
C HIS A 69 -5.90 -16.84 0.36
N VAL A 70 -5.79 -15.57 0.00
CA VAL A 70 -6.24 -15.06 -1.30
C VAL A 70 -5.28 -15.55 -2.40
N PRO A 71 -5.78 -16.16 -3.49
CA PRO A 71 -4.95 -16.58 -4.61
C PRO A 71 -4.15 -15.42 -5.18
N VAL A 72 -2.91 -15.69 -5.61
CA VAL A 72 -1.98 -14.65 -6.05
C VAL A 72 -2.47 -13.95 -7.33
N GLU A 73 -3.17 -14.69 -8.18
CA GLU A 73 -3.84 -14.21 -9.38
C GLU A 73 -4.85 -13.08 -9.09
N ASP A 74 -5.60 -13.20 -7.98
CA ASP A 74 -6.59 -12.20 -7.57
C ASP A 74 -5.93 -10.94 -7.00
N VAL A 75 -4.69 -11.07 -6.49
CA VAL A 75 -3.87 -9.95 -6.01
C VAL A 75 -3.23 -9.19 -7.17
N HIS A 76 -2.86 -9.89 -8.26
CA HIS A 76 -2.21 -9.30 -9.42
C HIS A 76 -3.16 -8.62 -10.42
N ALA A 77 -4.47 -8.72 -10.24
CA ALA A 77 -5.49 -8.05 -11.05
C ALA A 77 -5.54 -6.51 -10.82
N VAL A 78 -4.37 -5.88 -10.61
CA VAL A 78 -4.19 -4.44 -10.36
C VAL A 78 -5.06 -3.63 -11.32
N GLN A 79 -6.01 -2.90 -10.73
CA GLN A 79 -6.85 -1.93 -11.39
C GLN A 79 -5.93 -0.92 -12.11
N PRO A 80 -6.12 -0.67 -13.42
CA PRO A 80 -5.27 0.29 -14.12
C PRO A 80 -5.39 1.63 -13.40
N ALA A 81 -4.26 2.17 -12.95
CA ALA A 81 -4.19 3.53 -12.46
C ALA A 81 -4.61 4.43 -13.62
N GLY A 82 -5.84 4.94 -13.57
CA GLY A 82 -6.34 5.93 -14.51
C GLY A 82 -5.39 7.12 -14.51
N ILE A 83 -4.71 7.31 -15.63
CA ILE A 83 -4.18 8.60 -16.06
C ILE A 83 -5.29 9.24 -16.90
#